data_AF-A0A2H5YIS5-F1
#
_entry.id   AF-A0A2H5YIS5-F1
#
_cell.length_a   1.000
_cell.length_b   1.000
_cell.length_c   1.000
_cell.angle_alpha   90.00
_cell.angle_beta   90.00
_cell.angle_gamma   90.00
#
_symmetry.space_group_name_H-M   'P 1'
#
loop_
_entity.id
_entity.type
_entity.pdbx_description
1 polymer ?
#
loop_
_entity_poly.entity_id
_entity_poly.type
_entity_poly.pdbx_seq_one_letter_code
_entity_poly.pdbx_strand_id
1 'polypeptide(L)'
;MEPGLEGRQELGRTQAGEGRYSGLQVYFLNRLEHLLRQRYHHRDLLAPEAIRLLDRAIYSTYCDCLDLGVGSEAQRLLRQFAVPSAGSRAPES
;
A
#
# COMPACT_ATOMS: atom_id res chain seq x y z
N MET A 1 2.70 26.77 -30.27
CA MET A 1 2.59 25.33 -30.59
C MET A 1 3.04 24.59 -29.35
N GLU A 2 2.09 24.15 -28.52
CA GLU A 2 2.37 23.37 -27.31
C GLU A 2 2.10 21.90 -27.63
N PRO A 3 3.09 20.99 -27.57
CA PRO A 3 2.86 19.57 -27.77
C PRO A 3 2.21 18.94 -26.53
N GLY A 4 1.18 18.13 -26.79
CA GLY A 4 0.37 17.46 -25.78
C GLY A 4 1.18 16.62 -24.80
N LEU A 5 0.86 16.83 -23.52
CA LEU A 5 1.24 15.95 -22.43
C LEU A 5 0.20 14.82 -22.33
N GLU A 6 0.01 14.08 -23.43
CA GLU A 6 -0.63 12.77 -23.40
C GLU A 6 0.43 11.72 -23.10
N GLY A 7 0.18 10.94 -22.06
CA GLY A 7 1.01 9.80 -21.71
C GLY A 7 1.56 9.94 -20.31
N ARG A 8 0.80 9.44 -19.33
CA ARG A 8 1.33 8.49 -18.34
C ARG A 8 0.20 7.89 -17.50
N GLN A 9 -0.07 6.64 -17.85
CA GLN A 9 -0.48 5.57 -16.95
C GLN A 9 -1.97 5.51 -16.62
N GLU A 10 -2.67 4.87 -17.54
CA GLU A 10 -3.69 3.86 -17.29
C GLU A 10 -3.26 2.90 -16.16
N LEU A 11 -3.43 3.32 -14.90
CA LEU A 11 -3.33 2.42 -13.75
C LEU A 11 -4.74 1.98 -13.37
N GLY A 12 -5.07 0.79 -13.86
CA GLY A 12 -5.92 -0.16 -13.15
C GLY A 12 -7.30 0.35 -12.78
N ARG A 13 -8.25 0.21 -13.71
CA ARG A 13 -9.67 0.04 -13.37
C ARG A 13 -9.84 -1.27 -12.57
N THR A 14 -9.43 -1.30 -11.32
CA THR A 14 -9.95 -2.25 -10.34
C THR A 14 -11.26 -1.68 -9.84
N GLN A 15 -12.34 -2.26 -10.35
CA GLN A 15 -13.72 -2.05 -9.92
C GLN A 15 -13.82 -2.38 -8.42
N ALA A 16 -13.61 -1.39 -7.56
CA ALA A 16 -13.83 -1.49 -6.12
C ALA A 16 -14.73 -0.34 -5.68
N GLY A 17 -16.03 -0.51 -5.89
CA GLY A 17 -17.09 0.22 -5.19
C GLY A 17 -17.46 1.56 -5.81
N GLU A 18 -18.31 1.52 -6.84
CA GLU A 18 -19.12 2.67 -7.23
C GLU A 18 -19.94 3.14 -6.01
N GLY A 19 -19.52 4.27 -5.40
CA GLY A 19 -20.32 5.02 -4.41
C GLY A 19 -19.91 4.95 -2.93
N ARG A 20 -18.89 4.18 -2.52
CA ARG A 20 -18.50 4.10 -1.08
C ARG A 20 -17.27 4.92 -0.66
N TYR A 21 -16.35 5.20 -1.59
CA TYR A 21 -15.09 5.88 -1.28
C TYR A 21 -14.78 6.98 -2.29
N SER A 22 -14.14 8.07 -1.83
CA SER A 22 -13.67 9.14 -2.70
C SER A 22 -12.49 8.69 -3.56
N GLY A 23 -12.27 9.34 -4.71
CA GLY A 23 -11.12 9.02 -5.58
C GLY A 23 -9.78 9.11 -4.85
N LEU A 24 -9.66 10.00 -3.86
CA LEU A 24 -8.47 10.12 -3.01
C LEU A 24 -8.32 8.91 -2.08
N GLN A 25 -9.40 8.47 -1.45
CA GLN A 25 -9.40 7.26 -0.60
C GLN A 25 -8.99 6.02 -1.39
N VAL A 26 -9.53 5.85 -2.60
CA VAL A 26 -9.16 4.74 -3.49
C VAL A 26 -7.69 4.80 -3.88
N TYR A 27 -7.15 5.99 -4.16
CA TYR A 27 -5.74 6.18 -4.47
C TYR A 27 -4.84 5.71 -3.32
N PHE A 28 -5.12 6.13 -2.08
CA PHE A 28 -4.31 5.73 -0.92
C PHE A 28 -4.41 4.24 -0.61
N LEU A 29 -5.59 3.63 -0.77
CA LEU A 29 -5.76 2.19 -0.62
C LEU A 29 -4.99 1.39 -1.68
N ASN A 30 -5.04 1.81 -2.95
CA ASN A 30 -4.25 1.19 -4.03
C ASN A 30 -2.74 1.32 -3.77
N ARG A 31 -2.31 2.51 -3.34
CA ARG A 31 -0.91 2.76 -3.00
C ARG A 31 -0.44 1.86 -1.85
N LEU A 32 -1.26 1.71 -0.81
CA LEU A 32 -0.96 0.82 0.30
C LEU A 32 -0.85 -0.63 -0.16
N GLU A 33 -1.79 -1.11 -0.97
CA GLU A 33 -1.75 -2.46 -1.55
C GLU A 33 -0.46 -2.70 -2.35
N HIS A 34 -0.07 -1.74 -3.20
CA HIS A 34 1.14 -1.86 -4.01
C HIS A 34 2.40 -2.00 -3.15
N LEU A 35 2.52 -1.17 -2.11
CA LEU A 35 3.65 -1.22 -1.17
C LEU A 35 3.70 -2.53 -0.39
N LEU A 36 2.55 -3.04 0.06
CA LEU A 36 2.45 -4.32 0.76
C LEU A 36 2.85 -5.48 -0.14
N ARG A 37 2.40 -5.44 -1.40
CA ARG A 37 2.75 -6.44 -2.40
C ARG A 37 4.25 -6.44 -2.71
N GLN A 38 4.86 -5.25 -2.84
CA GLN A 38 6.31 -5.13 -3.00
C GLN A 38 7.07 -5.70 -1.79
N ARG A 39 6.64 -5.38 -0.57
CA ARG A 39 7.24 -5.93 0.65
C ARG A 39 7.11 -7.45 0.73
N TYR A 40 5.97 -8.00 0.32
CA TYR A 40 5.73 -9.43 0.33
C TYR A 40 6.58 -10.18 -0.72
N HIS A 41 6.62 -9.70 -1.96
CA HIS A 41 7.35 -10.38 -3.04
C HIS A 41 8.87 -10.20 -2.96
N HIS A 42 9.34 -9.05 -2.47
CA HIS A 42 10.77 -8.73 -2.50
C HIS A 42 11.44 -8.83 -1.13
N ARG A 43 10.79 -9.46 -0.15
CA ARG A 43 11.35 -9.67 1.20
C ARG A 43 12.74 -10.30 1.19
N ASP A 44 12.95 -11.30 0.32
CA ASP A 44 14.22 -12.04 0.24
C ASP A 44 15.20 -11.47 -0.78
N LEU A 45 14.76 -10.50 -1.59
CA LEU A 45 15.53 -9.91 -2.70
C LEU A 45 16.06 -8.51 -2.38
N LEU A 46 15.44 -7.79 -1.44
CA LEU A 46 15.80 -6.43 -1.09
C LEU A 46 16.82 -6.36 0.04
N ALA A 47 17.71 -5.36 -0.05
CA ALA A 47 18.59 -5.00 1.04
C ALA A 47 17.77 -4.62 2.29
N PRO A 48 18.27 -4.90 3.51
CA PRO A 48 17.58 -4.58 4.76
C PRO A 48 17.15 -3.10 4.87
N GLU A 49 17.95 -2.18 4.32
CA GLU A 49 17.67 -0.75 4.29
C GLU A 49 16.46 -0.43 3.40
N ALA A 50 16.33 -1.10 2.26
CA ALA A 50 15.19 -0.94 1.36
C ALA A 50 13.91 -1.48 1.99
N ILE A 51 13.99 -2.57 2.76
CA ILE A 51 12.85 -3.09 3.55
C ILE A 51 12.42 -2.05 4.59
N ARG A 52 13.36 -1.43 5.32
CA ARG A 52 13.03 -0.37 6.30
C ARG A 52 12.37 0.85 5.65
N LEU A 53 12.80 1.23 4.44
CA LEU A 53 12.17 2.31 3.68
C LEU A 53 10.75 1.95 3.24
N LEU A 54 10.53 0.71 2.77
CA LEU A 54 9.20 0.20 2.46
C LEU A 54 8.29 0.19 3.69
N ASP A 55 8.79 -0.28 4.83
CA ASP A 55 8.05 -0.31 6.09
C ASP A 55 7.61 1.09 6.51
N ARG A 56 8.49 2.08 6.35
CA ARG A 56 8.16 3.47 6.66
C ARG A 56 7.16 4.08 5.67
N ALA A 57 7.27 3.75 4.38
CA ALA A 57 6.30 4.17 3.36
C ALA A 57 4.92 3.55 3.61
N ILE A 58 4.87 2.27 3.97
CA ILE A 58 3.63 1.56 4.36
C ILE A 58 3.00 2.23 5.58
N TYR A 59 3.80 2.51 6.62
CA TYR A 59 3.31 3.17 7.83
C TYR A 59 2.73 4.55 7.56
N SER A 60 3.45 5.40 6.80
CA SER A 60 2.95 6.73 6.43
C SER A 60 1.64 6.64 5.65
N THR A 61 1.58 5.77 4.64
CA THR A 61 0.39 5.57 3.80
C THR A 61 -0.79 5.03 4.63
N TYR A 62 -0.52 4.19 5.63
CA TYR A 62 -1.53 3.72 6.56
C TYR A 62 -2.09 4.84 7.44
N CYS A 63 -1.24 5.74 7.94
CA CYS A 63 -1.70 6.95 8.65
C CYS A 63 -2.58 7.82 7.75
N ASP A 64 -2.18 8.07 6.51
CA ASP A 64 -3.00 8.83 5.56
C ASP A 64 -4.37 8.16 5.34
N CYS A 65 -4.41 6.82 5.25
CA CYS A 65 -5.67 6.06 5.18
C CYS A 65 -6.53 6.22 6.45
N LEU A 66 -5.92 6.33 7.64
CA LEU A 66 -6.64 6.57 8.89
C LEU A 66 -7.26 7.97 8.90
N ASP A 67 -6.47 9.00 8.54
CA ASP A 67 -6.94 10.39 8.46
C ASP A 67 -8.07 10.56 7.44
N LEU A 68 -8.03 9.80 6.34
CA LEU A 68 -9.08 9.76 5.33
C LEU A 68 -10.31 8.93 5.72
N GLY A 69 -10.33 8.30 6.89
CA GLY A 69 -11.45 7.50 7.39
C GLY A 69 -11.57 6.10 6.76
N VAL A 70 -10.57 5.64 6.01
CA VAL A 70 -10.54 4.31 5.36
C VAL A 70 -9.62 3.32 6.08
N GLY A 71 -9.36 3.57 7.37
CA GLY A 71 -8.54 2.72 8.23
C GLY A 71 -8.95 1.25 8.26
N SER A 72 -10.26 0.96 8.23
CA SER A 72 -10.79 -0.41 8.26
C SER A 72 -10.37 -1.22 7.03
N GLU A 73 -10.41 -0.61 5.84
CA GLU A 73 -9.95 -1.27 4.62
C GLU A 73 -8.44 -1.39 4.56
N ALA A 74 -7.73 -0.35 5.02
CA ALA A 74 -6.28 -0.40 5.13
C ALA A 74 -5.82 -1.53 6.07
N GLN A 75 -6.51 -1.73 7.19
CA GLN A 75 -6.26 -2.86 8.09
C GLN A 75 -6.59 -4.21 7.44
N ARG A 76 -7.65 -4.29 6.63
CA ARG A 76 -7.99 -5.50 5.88
C ARG A 76 -6.86 -5.88 4.91
N LEU A 77 -6.32 -4.90 4.18
CA LEU A 77 -5.16 -5.08 3.32
C LEU A 77 -3.93 -5.56 4.12
N LEU A 78 -3.61 -4.91 5.24
CA LEU A 78 -2.48 -5.33 6.09
C LEU A 78 -2.58 -6.80 6.55
N ARG A 79 -3.78 -7.24 6.95
CA ARG A 79 -4.04 -8.64 7.32
C ARG A 79 -3.90 -9.60 6.14
N GLN A 80 -4.37 -9.19 4.96
CA GLN A 80 -4.31 -10.02 3.74
C GLN A 80 -2.87 -10.31 3.30
N PHE A 81 -1.99 -9.32 3.36
CA PHE A 81 -0.59 -9.49 2.99
C PHE A 81 0.26 -10.10 4.11
N ALA A 82 -0.37 -10.44 5.26
CA ALA A 82 0.23 -11.06 6.42
C ALA A 82 1.63 -10.51 6.71
N VAL A 83 1.77 -9.19 6.63
CA VAL A 83 3.08 -8.56 6.75
C VAL A 83 3.55 -8.76 8.18
N PRO A 84 4.59 -9.58 8.42
CA PRO A 84 5.15 -9.66 9.75
C PRO A 84 5.75 -8.28 10.01
N SER A 85 5.11 -7.53 10.89
CA SER A 85 5.76 -6.36 11.48
C SER A 85 7.06 -6.90 12.11
N ALA A 86 8.15 -6.15 12.00
CA ALA A 86 9.46 -6.58 12.48
C ALA A 86 9.51 -6.93 13.99
N GLY A 87 8.39 -6.86 14.71
CA GLY A 87 8.23 -7.28 16.10
C GLY A 87 7.62 -8.67 16.30
N SER A 88 7.15 -9.38 15.27
CA SER A 88 6.65 -10.76 15.40
C SER A 88 7.81 -11.75 15.42
N ARG A 89 8.65 -11.67 16.45
CA ARG A 89 9.60 -12.72 16.79
C ARG A 89 8.76 -13.89 17.32
N ALA A 90 8.58 -14.92 16.49
CA ALA A 90 7.93 -16.15 16.91
C ALA A 90 8.66 -16.69 18.15
N PRO A 91 7.95 -17.07 19.24
CA PRO A 91 8.56 -17.89 20.27
C PRO A 91 8.79 -19.27 19.64
N GLU A 92 10.05 -19.57 19.35
CA GLU A 92 10.51 -20.92 19.06
C GLU A 92 10.38 -21.72 20.37
N SER A 93 9.56 -22.78 20.35
CA SER A 93 9.44 -23.79 21.40
C SER A 93 9.56 -25.17 20.76
#